data_AF-A0A4P7XD30-F1
#
_entry.id   AF-A0A4P7XD30-F1
#
_cell.length_a   1.000
_cell.length_b   1.000
_cell.length_c   1.000
_cell.angle_alpha   90.00
_cell.angle_beta   90.00
_cell.angle_gamma   90.00
#
_symmetry.space_group_name_H-M   'P 1'
#
loop_
_entity.id
_entity.type
_entity.pdbx_description
1 polymer ?
#
loop_
_entity_poly.entity_id
_entity_poly.type
_entity_poly.pdbx_seq_one_letter_code
_entity_poly.pdbx_strand_id
1 'polypeptide(L)'
;MLSQQAHYFKDGLDRTYAIALQPWQAGAAETDQQGLTPCRTYARQVLFSFADADEDPFYYGLVALWLDLYQRPWTRPRTLAQLIEELAAKLAAGEVWMYLVDSPLWHGMEPDCDTGKDSA
;
A
#
# COMPACT_ATOMS: atom_id res chain seq x y z
N MET A 1 -8.77 -9.77 21.88
CA MET A 1 -8.47 -9.99 20.46
C MET A 1 -8.38 -8.62 19.82
N LEU A 2 -7.17 -8.09 19.61
CA LEU A 2 -7.00 -6.83 18.89
C LEU A 2 -7.28 -7.13 17.42
N SER A 3 -8.31 -6.50 16.87
CA SER A 3 -8.56 -6.50 15.43
C SER A 3 -7.28 -6.04 14.74
N GLN A 4 -6.73 -6.88 13.86
CA GLN A 4 -5.68 -6.46 12.94
C GLN A 4 -6.30 -5.40 12.03
N GLN A 5 -5.91 -4.15 12.23
CA GLN A 5 -6.41 -3.01 11.46
C GLN A 5 -5.66 -3.00 10.13
N ALA A 6 -6.26 -3.61 9.11
CA ALA A 6 -5.78 -3.61 7.74
C ALA A 6 -6.72 -2.76 6.88
N HIS A 7 -6.14 -1.96 6.01
CA HIS A 7 -6.84 -1.17 4.99
C HIS A 7 -6.83 -1.95 3.68
N TYR A 8 -8.00 -2.16 3.10
CA TYR A 8 -8.15 -2.89 1.85
C TYR A 8 -8.34 -1.91 0.71
N PHE A 9 -7.59 -2.11 -0.37
CA PHE A 9 -7.63 -1.28 -1.56
C PHE A 9 -7.77 -2.16 -2.79
N LYS A 10 -8.46 -1.63 -3.79
CA LYS A 10 -8.46 -2.18 -5.14
C LYS A 10 -7.70 -1.25 -6.06
N ASP A 11 -6.96 -1.83 -6.99
CA ASP A 11 -6.29 -1.08 -8.03
C ASP A 11 -7.09 -1.09 -9.33
N GLY A 12 -6.63 -0.36 -10.36
CA GLY A 12 -7.32 -0.27 -11.65
C GLY A 12 -7.39 -1.58 -12.44
N LEU A 13 -6.75 -2.64 -11.95
CA LEU A 13 -6.79 -3.99 -12.51
C LEU A 13 -7.64 -4.95 -11.66
N ASP A 14 -8.44 -4.42 -10.73
CA ASP A 14 -9.27 -5.17 -9.77
C ASP A 14 -8.46 -6.11 -8.84
N ARG A 15 -7.16 -5.85 -8.67
CA ARG A 15 -6.31 -6.56 -7.71
C ARG A 15 -6.56 -6.02 -6.32
N THR A 16 -6.73 -6.92 -5.35
CA THR A 16 -7.00 -6.53 -3.96
C THR A 16 -5.71 -6.53 -3.14
N TYR A 17 -5.39 -5.38 -2.58
CA TYR A 17 -4.27 -5.19 -1.67
C TYR A 17 -4.76 -4.96 -0.25
N ALA A 18 -4.01 -5.48 0.72
CA ALA A 18 -4.18 -5.12 2.12
C ALA A 18 -2.92 -4.42 2.62
N ILE A 19 -3.10 -3.29 3.28
CA ILE A 19 -2.03 -2.55 3.94
C ILE A 19 -2.30 -2.59 5.45
N ALA A 20 -1.38 -3.17 6.20
CA ALA A 20 -1.50 -3.38 7.63
C ALA A 20 -0.36 -2.68 8.40
N LEU A 21 -0.70 -2.15 9.58
CA LEU A 21 0.25 -1.54 10.53
C LEU A 21 1.07 -2.57 11.31
N GLN A 22 0.75 -3.85 11.18
CA GLN A 22 1.45 -4.94 11.83
C GLN A 22 1.52 -6.10 10.84
N PRO A 23 2.57 -6.92 10.90
CA PRO A 23 2.67 -8.08 10.04
C PRO A 23 1.55 -9.04 10.38
N TRP A 24 0.95 -9.65 9.36
CA TRP A 24 0.04 -10.76 9.57
C TRP A 24 0.77 -11.89 10.28
N GLN A 25 0.18 -12.38 11.38
CA GLN A 25 0.72 -13.54 12.07
C GLN A 25 0.34 -14.79 11.27
N ALA A 26 1.37 -15.56 10.90
CA ALA A 26 1.20 -16.86 10.25
C ALA A 26 0.30 -17.75 11.14
N GLY A 27 -0.91 -18.04 10.65
CA GLY A 27 -1.93 -18.82 11.38
C GLY A 27 -3.36 -18.32 11.21
N ALA A 28 -3.55 -17.08 10.75
CA ALA A 28 -4.88 -16.53 10.42
C ALA A 28 -5.19 -16.78 8.94
N ALA A 29 -5.85 -17.91 8.64
CA ALA A 29 -6.40 -18.31 7.34
C ALA A 29 -5.42 -18.22 6.15
N GLU A 30 -5.09 -19.39 5.63
CA GLU A 30 -4.30 -19.72 4.44
C GLU A 30 -4.90 -19.15 3.13
N THR A 31 -5.14 -17.85 3.11
CA THR A 31 -5.40 -17.07 1.91
C THR A 31 -4.03 -16.75 1.32
N ASP A 32 -3.88 -16.82 0.01
CA ASP A 32 -2.63 -16.73 -0.77
C ASP A 32 -2.00 -15.31 -0.70
N GLN A 33 -1.67 -14.88 0.52
CA GLN A 33 -1.24 -13.53 0.86
C GLN A 33 0.26 -13.43 0.68
N GLN A 34 0.67 -12.81 -0.42
CA GLN A 34 2.08 -12.54 -0.67
C GLN A 34 2.44 -11.19 -0.07
N GLY A 35 3.31 -11.21 0.95
CA GLY A 35 3.90 -10.01 1.52
C GLY A 35 4.81 -9.32 0.49
N LEU A 36 4.57 -8.03 0.28
CA LEU A 36 5.31 -7.18 -0.64
C LEU A 36 6.14 -6.19 0.17
N THR A 37 7.43 -6.08 -0.17
CA THR A 37 8.28 -4.97 0.31
C THR A 37 8.59 -4.08 -0.90
N PRO A 38 7.67 -3.17 -1.27
CA PRO A 38 7.82 -2.40 -2.49
C PRO A 38 8.90 -1.33 -2.34
N CYS A 39 9.67 -1.07 -3.40
CA CYS A 39 10.42 0.19 -3.49
C CYS A 39 9.45 1.38 -3.61
N ARG A 40 9.96 2.58 -3.31
CA ARG A 40 9.16 3.81 -3.32
C ARG A 40 8.43 4.06 -4.64
N THR A 41 9.09 3.82 -5.78
CA THR A 41 8.49 4.03 -7.11
C THR A 41 7.29 3.12 -7.34
N TYR A 42 7.43 1.82 -7.06
CA TYR A 42 6.35 0.85 -7.18
C TYR A 42 5.20 1.17 -6.20
N ALA A 43 5.53 1.45 -4.93
CA ALA A 43 4.54 1.84 -3.93
C ALA A 43 3.73 3.06 -4.38
N ARG A 44 4.41 4.06 -4.98
CA ARG A 44 3.76 5.24 -5.52
C ARG A 44 2.79 4.92 -6.64
N GLN A 45 3.21 4.11 -7.62
CA GLN A 45 2.38 3.70 -8.76
C GLN A 45 1.13 2.96 -8.29
N VAL A 46 1.28 2.04 -7.34
CA VAL A 46 0.16 1.27 -6.80
C VAL A 46 -0.82 2.16 -6.03
N LEU A 47 -0.33 3.06 -5.18
CA LEU A 47 -1.18 4.01 -4.44
C LEU A 47 -1.91 4.98 -5.39
N PHE A 48 -1.29 5.40 -6.49
CA PHE A 48 -1.97 6.15 -7.54
C PHE A 48 -3.08 5.34 -8.21
N SER A 49 -2.82 4.06 -8.50
CA SER A 49 -3.82 3.15 -9.05
C SER A 49 -5.02 2.98 -8.11
N PHE A 50 -4.80 2.96 -6.79
CA PHE A 50 -5.91 2.94 -5.83
C PHE A 50 -6.75 4.21 -5.93
N ALA A 51 -6.12 5.37 -5.93
CA ALA A 51 -6.84 6.64 -6.03
C ALA A 51 -7.61 6.78 -7.35
N ASP A 52 -7.13 6.19 -8.45
CA ASP A 52 -7.80 6.25 -9.75
C ASP A 52 -8.94 5.22 -9.90
N ALA A 53 -8.78 4.05 -9.27
CA ALA A 53 -9.73 2.94 -9.39
C ALA A 53 -10.87 2.97 -8.37
N ASP A 54 -10.62 3.55 -7.20
CA ASP A 54 -11.62 3.64 -6.15
C ASP A 54 -12.70 4.64 -6.59
N GLU A 55 -13.98 4.28 -6.46
CA GLU A 55 -15.12 5.20 -6.70
C GLU A 55 -15.21 6.29 -5.59
N ASP A 56 -14.09 6.59 -4.93
CA ASP A 56 -13.93 7.49 -3.82
C ASP A 56 -13.23 8.79 -4.28
N PRO A 57 -14.01 9.84 -4.60
CA PRO A 57 -13.46 11.11 -5.09
C PRO A 57 -12.66 11.89 -4.03
N PHE A 58 -12.68 11.44 -2.76
CA PHE A 58 -11.97 12.10 -1.66
C PHE A 58 -10.86 11.24 -1.06
N TYR A 59 -10.65 10.03 -1.59
CA TYR A 59 -9.60 9.11 -1.16
C TYR A 59 -9.63 8.83 0.35
N TYR A 60 -10.82 8.72 0.94
CA TYR A 60 -11.04 8.43 2.36
C TYR A 60 -10.26 7.20 2.82
N GLY A 61 -10.15 6.15 2.01
CA GLY A 61 -9.32 4.99 2.33
C GLY A 61 -7.84 5.35 2.54
N LEU A 62 -7.23 6.07 1.60
CA LEU A 62 -5.84 6.52 1.71
C LEU A 62 -5.64 7.52 2.85
N VAL A 63 -6.63 8.41 3.07
CA VAL A 63 -6.61 9.37 4.19
C VAL A 63 -6.70 8.63 5.54
N ALA A 64 -7.52 7.58 5.64
CA ALA A 64 -7.63 6.78 6.85
C ALA A 64 -6.32 6.06 7.17
N LEU A 65 -5.71 5.42 6.16
CA LEU A 65 -4.38 4.82 6.29
C LEU A 65 -3.34 5.85 6.73
N TRP A 66 -3.37 7.06 6.16
CA TRP A 66 -2.47 8.14 6.56
C TRP A 66 -2.67 8.56 8.01
N LEU A 67 -3.91 8.74 8.47
CA LEU A 67 -4.21 9.12 9.86
C LEU A 67 -3.72 8.07 10.86
N ASP A 68 -3.86 6.79 10.50
CA ASP A 68 -3.41 5.66 11.30
C ASP A 68 -1.87 5.64 11.43
N LEU A 69 -1.15 6.00 10.37
CA LEU A 69 0.33 6.08 10.36
C LEU A 69 0.88 7.35 11.00
N TYR A 70 0.24 8.48 10.71
CA TYR A 70 0.66 9.81 11.11
C TYR A 70 -0.31 10.32 12.16
N GLN A 71 -0.06 9.96 13.41
CA GLN A 71 -0.83 10.37 14.60
C GLN A 71 -0.85 11.89 14.89
N ARG A 72 -0.47 12.74 13.91
CA ARG A 72 -0.39 14.21 14.02
C ARG A 72 -1.31 14.85 12.97
N PRO A 73 -2.59 15.11 13.30
CA PRO A 73 -3.59 15.56 12.33
C PRO A 73 -3.34 16.97 11.73
N TRP A 74 -2.45 17.78 12.34
CA TRP A 74 -2.15 19.13 11.86
C TRP A 74 -1.16 19.19 10.68
N THR A 75 -0.52 18.08 10.31
CA THR A 75 0.34 17.98 9.12
C THR A 75 -0.34 17.23 7.98
N ARG A 76 -1.67 17.36 7.85
CA ARG A 76 -2.42 16.65 6.82
C ARG A 76 -1.88 17.02 5.42
N PRO A 77 -1.67 16.03 4.53
CA PRO A 77 -1.28 16.29 3.15
C PRO A 77 -2.30 17.19 2.47
N ARG A 78 -1.81 18.20 1.75
CA ARG A 78 -2.62 19.22 1.08
C ARG A 78 -3.07 18.81 -0.32
N THR A 79 -2.44 17.78 -0.88
CA THR A 79 -2.70 17.28 -2.23
C THR A 79 -2.66 15.76 -2.22
N LEU A 80 -3.33 15.13 -3.18
CA LEU A 80 -3.24 13.69 -3.41
C LEU A 80 -1.79 13.23 -3.64
N ALA A 81 -1.03 13.98 -4.44
CA ALA A 81 0.37 13.66 -4.69
C ALA A 81 1.19 13.64 -3.39
N GLN A 82 0.97 14.59 -2.48
CA GLN A 82 1.63 14.60 -1.19
C GLN A 82 1.21 13.41 -0.31
N LEU A 83 -0.10 13.10 -0.27
CA LEU A 83 -0.62 11.94 0.46
C LEU A 83 0.04 10.65 -0.01
N ILE A 84 0.07 10.44 -1.32
CA ILE A 84 0.68 9.27 -1.95
C ILE A 84 2.19 9.20 -1.68
N GLU A 85 2.92 10.32 -1.78
CA GLU A 85 4.36 10.34 -1.51
C GLU A 85 4.70 9.99 -0.05
N GLU A 86 3.92 10.50 0.91
CA GLU A 86 4.11 10.21 2.33
C GLU A 86 3.83 8.72 2.63
N LEU A 87 2.74 8.17 2.09
CA LEU A 87 2.39 6.75 2.22
C LEU A 87 3.41 5.83 1.52
N ALA A 88 3.85 6.18 0.31
CA ALA A 88 4.85 5.42 -0.44
C ALA A 88 6.20 5.37 0.30
N ALA A 89 6.59 6.45 0.97
CA ALA A 89 7.79 6.47 1.79
C ALA A 89 7.70 5.48 2.97
N LYS A 90 6.53 5.39 3.62
CA LYS A 90 6.30 4.44 4.73
C LYS A 90 6.31 2.98 4.29
N LEU A 91 5.68 2.70 3.15
CA LEU A 91 5.72 1.37 2.53
C LEU A 91 7.16 0.97 2.14
N ALA A 92 7.91 1.87 1.50
CA ALA A 92 9.28 1.61 1.07
C ALA A 92 10.28 1.47 2.23
N ALA A 93 10.02 2.15 3.35
CA ALA A 93 10.80 2.00 4.57
C ALA A 93 10.49 0.70 5.34
N GLY A 94 9.48 -0.07 4.92
CA GLY A 94 9.02 -1.26 5.63
C GLY A 94 8.37 -0.95 6.98
N GLU A 95 7.91 0.28 7.19
CA GLU A 95 7.17 0.67 8.41
C GLU A 95 5.71 0.17 8.39
N VAL A 96 5.24 -0.26 7.22
CA VAL A 96 3.88 -0.74 6.97
C VAL A 96 3.97 -1.94 6.06
N TRP A 97 3.14 -2.94 6.31
CA TRP A 97 3.14 -4.19 5.56
C TRP A 97 2.09 -4.12 4.47
N MET A 98 2.49 -4.45 3.25
CA MET A 98 1.60 -4.52 2.10
C MET A 98 1.51 -5.97 1.64
N TYR A 99 0.29 -6.40 1.33
CA TYR A 99 -0.01 -7.75 0.90
C TYR A 99 -0.91 -7.71 -0.32
N LEU A 100 -0.68 -8.63 -1.24
CA LEU A 100 -1.64 -8.94 -2.30
C LEU A 100 -2.55 -10.07 -1.79
N VAL A 101 -3.86 -9.86 -1.73
CA VAL A 101 -4.82 -10.77 -1.07
C VAL A 101 -5.61 -11.61 -2.07
N ASP A 102 -5.95 -11.04 -3.22
CA ASP A 102 -6.64 -11.74 -4.29
C ASP A 102 -6.13 -11.22 -5.64
N SER A 103 -5.60 -12.14 -6.43
CA SER A 103 -5.17 -11.88 -7.80
C SER A 103 -5.32 -13.16 -8.62
N PRO A 104 -6.35 -13.27 -9.47
CA PRO A 104 -6.56 -14.46 -10.29
C PRO A 104 -5.47 -14.69 -11.36
N LEU A 105 -4.44 -13.84 -11.47
CA LEU A 105 -3.49 -13.84 -12.59
C LEU A 105 -2.00 -13.63 -12.24
N TRP A 106 -1.57 -13.62 -10.98
CA TRP A 106 -0.20 -13.21 -10.64
C TRP A 106 0.67 -14.34 -10.06
N HIS A 107 1.26 -15.12 -10.96
CA HIS A 107 2.51 -15.84 -10.68
C HIS A 107 3.66 -15.12 -11.39
N GLY A 108 4.55 -14.49 -10.61
CA GLY A 108 5.92 -14.20 -11.08
C GLY A 108 6.23 -12.79 -11.59
N MET A 109 5.56 -11.74 -11.11
CA MET A 109 5.94 -10.37 -11.45
C MET A 109 6.48 -9.68 -10.19
N GLU A 110 7.80 -9.71 -10.07
CA GLU A 110 8.54 -8.94 -9.07
C GLU A 110 8.29 -7.44 -9.31
N PRO A 111 8.14 -6.63 -8.24
CA PRO A 111 8.05 -5.19 -8.40
C PRO A 111 9.30 -4.72 -9.15
N ASP A 112 9.09 -4.13 -10.34
CA ASP A 112 10.16 -3.54 -11.15
C ASP A 112 10.66 -2.28 -10.43
N CYS A 113 11.51 -2.54 -9.44
CA CYS A 113 12.29 -1.54 -8.76
C CYS A 113 13.48 -1.28 -9.64
N ASP A 114 13.25 -0.48 -10.68
CA ASP A 114 14.27 0.00 -11.60
C ASP A 114 15.42 0.55 -10.74
N THR A 115 16.44 -0.28 -10.55
CA THR A 115 17.62 0.09 -9.79
C THR A 115 18.33 1.02 -10.72
N GLY A 116 18.17 2.31 -10.49
CA GLY A 116 19.01 3.34 -11.09
C GLY A 116 20.47 2.98 -10.85
N LYS A 117 21.04 2.19 -11.74
CA LYS A 117 22.47 2.03 -11.97
C LYS A 117 22.93 3.23 -12.77
N ASP A 118 22.73 4.41 -12.20
CA ASP A 118 23.58 5.56 -12.47
C ASP A 118 24.68 5.53 -11.41
N SER A 119 25.72 4.73 -11.65
CA SER A 119 27.06 4.89 -11.06
C SER A 119 28.00 3.77 -11.55
N ALA A 120 28.67 4.01 -12.67
CA ALA A 120 30.13 3.84 -12.85
C ALA A 120 30.54 4.42 -14.21
#